data_AF-A0A1F7BD19-F1
#
_entry.id   AF-A0A1F7BD19-F1
#
_cell.length_a   1.000
_cell.length_b   1.000
_cell.length_c   1.000
_cell.angle_alpha   90.00
_cell.angle_beta   90.00
_cell.angle_gamma   90.00
#
_symmetry.space_group_name_H-M   'P 1'
#
loop_
_entity.id
_entity.type
_entity.pdbx_description
1 polymer ?
#
loop_
_entity_poly.entity_id
_entity_poly.type
_entity_poly.pdbx_seq_one_letter_code
_entity_poly.pdbx_strand_id
1 'polypeptide(L)'
;MPIFKKAYELTKKLYELRGTVPKHDRYALWQRCENLVLEILEGILLASQLRKPQKLQPLEQVSVKLNVLRVFIRLAKDLKIMDLKKYGFLEEMIDEIGRMLGGWIKSTREG
;
A
#
# COMPACT_ATOMS: atom_id res chain seq x y z
N MET A 1 -12.77 10.30 1.03
CA MET A 1 -11.62 10.44 0.13
C MET A 1 -11.35 9.11 -0.57
N PRO A 2 -11.47 9.03 -1.91
CA PRO A 2 -11.41 7.75 -2.65
C PRO A 2 -10.14 6.91 -2.40
N ILE A 3 -8.95 7.54 -2.38
CA ILE A 3 -7.68 6.83 -2.16
C ILE A 3 -7.60 6.17 -0.78
N PHE A 4 -8.14 6.82 0.25
CA PHE A 4 -8.21 6.26 1.61
C PHE A 4 -9.06 5.00 1.64
N LYS A 5 -10.22 5.00 0.98
CA LYS A 5 -11.09 3.81 0.91
C LYS A 5 -10.36 2.63 0.25
N LYS A 6 -9.59 2.88 -0.82
CA LYS A 6 -8.81 1.83 -1.50
C LYS A 6 -7.68 1.29 -0.64
N ALA A 7 -6.92 2.16 0.04
CA ALA A 7 -5.90 1.73 1.00
C ALA A 7 -6.49 0.93 2.17
N TYR A 8 -7.69 1.31 2.65
CA TYR A 8 -8.40 0.58 3.69
C TYR A 8 -8.81 -0.82 3.24
N GLU A 9 -9.35 -0.96 2.02
CA GLU A 9 -9.68 -2.29 1.47
C GLU A 9 -8.42 -3.14 1.23
N LEU A 10 -7.30 -2.55 0.79
CA LEU A 10 -6.03 -3.26 0.65
C LEU A 10 -5.54 -3.78 2.01
N THR A 11 -5.68 -2.96 3.06
CA THR A 11 -5.36 -3.35 4.44
C THR A 11 -6.17 -4.56 4.87
N LYS A 12 -7.50 -4.49 4.73
CA LYS A 12 -8.38 -5.64 5.04
C LYS A 12 -7.97 -6.89 4.28
N LYS A 13 -7.65 -6.75 2.99
CA LYS A 13 -7.26 -7.89 2.17
C LYS A 13 -5.98 -8.56 2.65
N LEU A 14 -4.97 -7.80 3.05
CA LEU A 14 -3.74 -8.37 3.61
C LEU A 14 -4.03 -9.12 4.93
N TYR A 15 -4.90 -8.59 5.78
CA TYR A 15 -5.29 -9.30 7.01
C TYR A 15 -6.08 -10.59 6.72
N GLU A 16 -7.01 -10.57 5.77
CA GLU A 16 -7.75 -11.77 5.34
C GLU A 16 -6.82 -12.87 4.83
N LEU A 17 -5.80 -12.50 4.04
CA LEU A 17 -4.86 -13.45 3.44
C LEU A 17 -3.85 -14.00 4.45
N ARG A 18 -3.66 -13.37 5.62
CA ARG A 18 -2.73 -13.80 6.67
C ARG A 18 -2.92 -15.27 7.07
N GLY A 19 -4.16 -15.74 7.12
CA GLY A 19 -4.48 -17.14 7.45
C GLY A 19 -3.89 -18.16 6.46
N THR A 20 -3.67 -17.74 5.21
CA THR A 20 -3.14 -18.59 4.13
C THR A 20 -1.61 -18.60 4.06
N VAL A 21 -0.94 -17.72 4.79
CA VAL A 21 0.53 -17.57 4.76
C VAL A 21 1.19 -18.66 5.62
N PRO A 22 2.30 -19.27 5.18
CA PRO A 22 3.08 -20.21 5.99
C PRO A 22 3.54 -19.59 7.31
N LYS A 23 3.54 -20.36 8.40
CA LYS A 23 3.80 -19.82 9.76
C LYS A 23 5.15 -19.09 9.87
N HIS A 24 6.19 -19.57 9.18
CA HIS A 24 7.53 -18.96 9.20
C HIS A 24 7.58 -17.60 8.47
N ASP A 25 6.77 -17.42 7.42
CA ASP A 25 6.70 -16.16 6.66
C ASP A 25 5.77 -15.12 7.27
N ARG A 26 4.80 -15.55 8.09
CA ARG A 26 3.83 -14.65 8.75
C ARG A 26 4.53 -13.54 9.54
N TYR A 27 5.54 -13.90 10.32
CA TYR A 27 6.27 -12.96 11.18
C TYR A 27 7.53 -12.38 10.51
N ALA A 28 7.82 -12.79 9.27
CA ALA A 28 8.93 -12.29 8.48
C ALA A 28 8.42 -11.29 7.42
N LEU A 29 8.16 -11.77 6.21
CA LEU A 29 7.76 -10.91 5.09
C LEU A 29 6.34 -10.36 5.26
N TRP A 30 5.39 -11.19 5.72
CA TRP A 30 3.98 -10.79 5.75
C TRP A 30 3.71 -9.67 6.75
N GLN A 31 4.26 -9.77 7.96
CA GLN A 31 4.16 -8.72 8.97
C GLN A 31 4.73 -7.39 8.47
N ARG A 32 5.79 -7.41 7.64
CA ARG A 32 6.31 -6.18 7.02
C ARG A 32 5.34 -5.59 6.00
N CYS A 33 4.65 -6.42 5.21
CA CYS A 33 3.59 -5.94 4.32
C CYS A 33 2.43 -5.31 5.10
N GLU A 34 1.99 -5.94 6.19
CA GLU A 34 0.93 -5.41 7.07
C GLU A 34 1.33 -4.06 7.70
N ASN A 35 2.57 -3.94 8.17
CA ASN A 35 3.06 -2.67 8.72
C ASN A 35 3.11 -1.58 7.64
N LEU A 36 3.63 -1.90 6.44
CA LEU A 36 3.70 -0.94 5.33
C LEU A 36 2.32 -0.45 4.89
N VAL A 37 1.31 -1.32 4.82
CA VAL A 37 -0.04 -0.90 4.41
C VAL A 37 -0.68 0.00 5.46
N LEU A 38 -0.44 -0.23 6.76
CA LEU A 38 -0.90 0.66 7.82
C LEU A 38 -0.21 2.03 7.73
N GLU A 39 1.10 2.06 7.51
CA GLU A 39 1.84 3.32 7.32
C GLU A 39 1.37 4.10 6.09
N ILE A 40 0.98 3.41 5.01
CA ILE A 40 0.38 4.02 3.81
C ILE A 40 -0.98 4.63 4.17
N LEU A 41 -1.82 3.90 4.90
CA LEU A 41 -3.14 4.36 5.34
C LEU A 41 -3.04 5.60 6.24
N GLU A 42 -2.13 5.57 7.22
CA GLU A 42 -1.82 6.69 8.12
C GLU A 42 -1.29 7.91 7.36
N GLY A 43 -0.34 7.72 6.43
CA GLY A 43 0.22 8.80 5.65
C GLY A 43 -0.80 9.46 4.70
N ILE A 44 -1.71 8.66 4.11
CA ILE A 44 -2.84 9.16 3.33
C ILE A 44 -3.77 10.01 4.20
N LEU A 45 -4.09 9.53 5.40
CA LEU A 45 -4.93 10.26 6.35
C LEU A 45 -4.26 11.57 6.77
N LEU A 46 -2.97 11.54 7.13
CA LEU A 46 -2.20 12.72 7.48
C LEU A 46 -2.22 13.76 6.36
N ALA A 47 -1.87 13.38 5.13
CA ALA A 47 -1.86 14.28 3.98
C ALA A 47 -3.25 14.90 3.70
N SER A 48 -4.34 14.21 4.05
CA SER A 48 -5.69 14.74 3.89
C SER A 48 -5.98 15.93 4.82
N GLN A 49 -5.36 15.96 6.01
CA GLN A 49 -5.57 16.99 7.04
C GLN A 49 -4.66 18.20 6.89
N LEU A 50 -3.59 18.09 6.12
CA LEU A 50 -2.60 19.16 5.96
C LEU A 50 -3.06 20.23 4.97
N ARG A 51 -2.44 21.41 5.02
CA ARG A 51 -2.58 22.43 3.97
C ARG A 51 -1.69 22.06 2.79
N LYS A 52 -2.07 22.47 1.57
CA LYS A 52 -1.34 22.15 0.32
C LYS A 52 0.21 22.21 0.44
N PRO A 53 0.84 23.27 0.98
CA PRO A 53 2.31 23.35 1.05
C PRO A 53 2.96 22.23 1.87
N GLN A 54 2.22 21.67 2.83
CA GLN A 54 2.69 20.63 3.74
C GLN A 54 2.33 19.22 3.27
N LYS A 55 1.50 19.07 2.22
CA LYS A 55 1.03 17.77 1.72
C LYS A 55 2.09 17.02 0.92
N LEU A 56 2.94 17.74 0.20
CA LEU A 56 3.80 17.14 -0.82
C LEU A 56 4.73 16.07 -0.22
N GLN A 57 5.46 16.42 0.83
CA GLN A 57 6.41 15.51 1.47
C GLN A 57 5.74 14.23 2.02
N PRO A 58 4.64 14.29 2.80
CA PRO A 58 3.90 13.08 3.21
C PRO A 58 3.41 12.24 2.03
N LEU A 59 2.90 12.85 0.96
CA LEU A 59 2.43 12.11 -0.21
C LEU A 59 3.57 11.38 -0.93
N GLU A 60 4.74 12.01 -1.06
CA GLU A 60 5.94 11.39 -1.62
C GLU A 60 6.44 10.23 -0.74
N GLN A 61 6.40 10.38 0.58
CA GLN A 61 6.72 9.29 1.51
C GLN A 61 5.76 8.11 1.37
N VAL A 62 4.45 8.36 1.28
CA VAL A 62 3.45 7.32 1.00
C VAL A 62 3.74 6.62 -0.32
N SER A 63 4.17 7.37 -1.34
CA SER A 63 4.50 6.81 -2.66
C SER A 63 5.67 5.85 -2.60
N VAL A 64 6.73 6.21 -1.87
CA VAL A 64 7.86 5.31 -1.63
C VAL A 64 7.40 4.05 -0.90
N LYS A 65 6.62 4.18 0.18
CA LYS A 65 6.12 3.01 0.93
C LYS A 65 5.25 2.09 0.08
N LEU A 66 4.40 2.64 -0.78
CA LEU A 66 3.59 1.86 -1.71
C LEU A 66 4.45 1.07 -2.70
N ASN A 67 5.55 1.67 -3.18
CA ASN A 67 6.51 0.97 -4.04
C ASN A 67 7.25 -0.15 -3.31
N VAL A 68 7.63 0.06 -2.04
CA VAL A 68 8.22 -1.01 -1.20
C VAL A 68 7.20 -2.14 -1.01
N LEU A 69 5.94 -1.82 -0.71
CA LEU A 69 4.88 -2.82 -0.60
C LEU A 69 4.72 -3.61 -1.91
N ARG A 70 4.74 -2.96 -3.08
CA ARG A 70 4.69 -3.64 -4.39
C ARG A 70 5.82 -4.67 -4.53
N VAL A 71 7.04 -4.31 -4.17
CA VAL A 71 8.20 -5.22 -4.23
C VAL A 71 8.02 -6.39 -3.26
N PHE A 72 7.51 -6.16 -2.05
CA PHE A 72 7.30 -7.24 -1.08
C PHE A 72 6.18 -8.19 -1.48
N ILE A 73 5.11 -7.70 -2.09
CA ILE A 73 4.04 -8.55 -2.64
C ILE A 73 4.55 -9.41 -3.80
N ARG A 74 5.39 -8.85 -4.68
CA ARG A 74 6.07 -9.63 -5.73
C ARG A 74 6.99 -10.70 -5.14
N LEU A 75 7.80 -10.33 -4.15
CA LEU A 75 8.67 -11.28 -3.46
C LEU A 75 7.88 -12.40 -2.79
N ALA A 76 6.73 -12.09 -2.18
CA ALA A 76 5.87 -13.11 -1.56
C ALA A 76 5.37 -14.14 -2.60
N LYS A 77 5.03 -13.70 -3.81
CA LYS A 77 4.68 -14.59 -4.90
C LYS A 77 5.88 -15.42 -5.39
N ASP A 78 7.07 -14.82 -5.51
CA ASP A 78 8.27 -15.52 -5.97
C ASP A 78 8.77 -16.57 -4.95
N LEU A 79 8.59 -16.30 -3.66
CA LEU A 79 8.83 -17.25 -2.56
C LEU A 79 7.69 -18.28 -2.39
N LYS A 80 6.67 -18.26 -3.27
CA LYS A 80 5.50 -19.16 -3.23
C LYS A 80 4.69 -19.06 -1.92
N ILE A 81 4.75 -17.92 -1.23
CA ILE A 81 3.91 -17.62 -0.06
C ILE A 81 2.44 -17.44 -0.47
N MET A 82 2.21 -16.97 -1.70
CA MET A 82 0.89 -16.84 -2.30
C MET A 82 0.88 -17.33 -3.75
N ASP A 83 -0.31 -17.71 -4.23
CA ASP A 83 -0.52 -18.05 -5.63
C ASP A 83 -0.63 -16.82 -6.53
N LEU A 84 -0.58 -17.06 -7.85
CA LEU A 84 -0.65 -16.01 -8.87
C LEU A 84 -1.97 -15.21 -8.83
N LYS A 85 -3.08 -15.85 -8.41
CA LYS A 85 -4.39 -15.21 -8.35
C LYS A 85 -4.45 -14.19 -7.22
N LYS A 86 -3.97 -14.55 -6.03
CA LYS A 86 -3.83 -13.65 -4.88
C LYS A 86 -2.88 -12.50 -5.18
N TYR A 87 -1.75 -12.80 -5.82
CA TYR A 87 -0.79 -11.81 -6.26
C TYR A 87 -1.41 -10.79 -7.22
N GLY A 88 -2.06 -11.23 -8.30
CA GLY A 88 -2.68 -10.34 -9.28
C GLY A 88 -3.74 -9.44 -8.67
N PHE A 89 -4.55 -9.97 -7.74
CA PHE A 89 -5.54 -9.17 -7.01
C PHE A 89 -4.88 -8.06 -6.17
N LEU A 90 -3.81 -8.37 -5.44
CA LEU A 90 -3.10 -7.35 -4.64
C LEU A 90 -2.37 -6.34 -5.52
N GLU A 91 -1.75 -6.79 -6.61
CA GLU A 91 -1.05 -5.91 -7.55
C GLU A 91 -2.01 -4.90 -8.20
N GLU A 92 -3.20 -5.32 -8.60
CA GLU A 92 -4.23 -4.43 -9.15
C GLU A 92 -4.65 -3.34 -8.14
N MET A 93 -4.87 -3.72 -6.88
CA MET A 93 -5.21 -2.77 -5.81
C MET A 93 -4.07 -1.76 -5.57
N ILE A 94 -2.83 -2.24 -5.53
CA ILE A 94 -1.64 -1.40 -5.33
C ILE A 94 -1.47 -0.41 -6.50
N ASP A 95 -1.70 -0.86 -7.73
CA ASP A 95 -1.58 -0.02 -8.92
C ASP A 95 -2.69 1.04 -9.00
N GLU A 96 -3.92 0.69 -8.60
CA GLU A 96 -5.00 1.67 -8.49
C GLU A 96 -4.66 2.77 -7.46
N ILE A 97 -4.19 2.39 -6.27
CA ILE A 97 -3.74 3.34 -5.25
C ILE A 97 -2.59 4.19 -5.80
N GLY A 98 -1.65 3.59 -6.54
CA GLY A 98 -0.53 4.29 -7.16
C GLY A 98 -0.95 5.36 -8.16
N ARG A 99 -1.92 5.06 -9.04
CA ARG A 99 -2.48 6.04 -9.97
C ARG A 99 -3.15 7.21 -9.24
N MET A 100 -3.95 6.91 -8.21
CA MET A 100 -4.62 7.93 -7.41
C MET A 100 -3.62 8.82 -6.67
N LEU A 101 -2.56 8.22 -6.11
CA LEU A 101 -1.52 8.94 -5.39
C LEU A 101 -0.71 9.84 -6.33
N GLY A 102 -0.35 9.34 -7.51
CA GLY A 102 0.34 10.14 -8.53
C GLY A 102 -0.46 11.36 -8.98
N GLY A 103 -1.78 11.20 -9.19
CA GLY A 103 -2.68 12.31 -9.49
C GLY A 103 -2.77 13.35 -8.36
N TRP A 104 -2.76 12.88 -7.11
CA TRP A 104 -2.78 13.77 -5.94
C TRP A 104 -1.46 14.53 -5.75
N ILE A 105 -0.32 13.86 -5.94
CA ILE A 105 1.01 14.51 -5.92
C ILE A 105 1.09 15.58 -7.01
N LYS A 106 0.68 15.25 -8.25
CA LYS A 106 0.70 16.19 -9.37
C LYS A 106 -0.12 17.45 -9.09
N SER A 107 -1.38 17.28 -8.65
CA SER A 107 -2.27 18.41 -8.33
C SER A 107 -1.82 19.23 -7.11
N THR A 108 -0.99 18.66 -6.23
CA THR A 108 -0.38 19.37 -5.10
C THR A 108 0.86 20.17 -5.52
N ARG A 109 1.56 19.78 -6.60
CA ARG A 109 2.71 20.53 -7.14
C ARG A 109 2.27 21.70 -8.03
N GLU A 110 1.17 21.54 -8.76
CA GLU A 110 0.73 22.49 -9.80
C GLU A 110 -0.05 23.71 -9.26
N GLY A 111 -0.31 23.81 -7.95
CA GLY A 111 -0.82 25.06 -7.38
C GLY A 111 -1.05 24.99 -5.89
#